data_AF-A0AAV8GAH5-F1
#
_entry.id   AF-A0AAV8GAH5-F1
#
_cell.length_a   1.000
_cell.length_b   1.000
_cell.length_c   1.000
_cell.angle_alpha   90.00
_cell.angle_beta   90.00
_cell.angle_gamma   90.00
#
_symmetry.space_group_name_H-M   'P 1'
#
loop_
_entity.id
_entity.type
_entity.pdbx_description
1 polymer ?
#
loop_
_entity_poly.entity_id
_entity_poly.type
_entity_poly.pdbx_seq_one_letter_code
_entity_poly.pdbx_strand_id
1 'polypeptide(L)'
;MRRDKHFVTLGETNDSAAASPSSSSAIQRRWRDPVPTTLLWVLIPLLLAGLGVSVFVLAVVHNALLFVGIIVLSLLVVAFLVWNLIATRSNRGLYIFLDRAPDSDLRTATDGQIVKITGVASCGDISLVSSYEKVARCVYTSTLLYTCTGWTSMLSYFSDRYIRWELAHLERQAADFYITDAKSGTRVLVKAGNNSKMVPLIEESVLVSTRDNNREISLTLKKWLDERYLSVDSHLLRLEEGHVKEGRGITAMGMLSKKNGTVAIVPPSEPFSTGCFRQYFLLPIEIDALLLKSSDENGFMPGRVGP
;
A
#
# COMPACT_ATOMS: atom_id res chain seq x y z
N MET A 1 -45.83 53.90 30.93
CA MET A 1 -46.50 52.60 31.20
C MET A 1 -46.17 51.70 30.02
N ARG A 2 -45.20 50.78 30.14
CA ARG A 2 -45.22 49.48 30.84
C ARG A 2 -45.66 48.36 29.87
N ARG A 3 -44.68 47.53 29.45
CA ARG A 3 -44.61 46.05 29.57
C ARG A 3 -45.92 45.25 29.33
N ASP A 4 -45.98 44.10 28.67
CA ASP A 4 -45.09 42.93 28.67
C ASP A 4 -45.42 41.96 27.50
N LYS A 5 -44.38 41.24 27.07
CA LYS A 5 -44.25 39.81 26.69
C LYS A 5 -45.52 38.95 26.52
N HIS A 6 -45.52 38.12 25.46
CA HIS A 6 -45.63 36.66 25.62
C HIS A 6 -44.95 35.90 24.47
N PHE A 7 -44.52 34.70 24.81
CA PHE A 7 -43.48 33.84 24.25
C PHE A 7 -44.14 32.58 23.68
N VAL A 8 -43.79 32.14 22.47
CA VAL A 8 -43.85 30.73 22.07
C VAL A 8 -42.72 30.44 21.07
N THR A 9 -41.88 29.48 21.45
CA THR A 9 -40.77 28.86 20.72
C THR A 9 -41.22 27.66 19.88
N LEU A 10 -40.59 27.41 18.73
CA LEU A 10 -39.78 26.21 18.41
C LEU A 10 -39.67 25.95 16.90
N GLY A 11 -38.42 25.75 16.46
CA GLY A 11 -38.06 24.62 15.61
C GLY A 11 -37.94 24.87 14.11
N GLU A 12 -36.77 25.35 13.66
CA GLU A 12 -36.26 24.94 12.35
C GLU A 12 -34.75 24.70 12.48
N THR A 13 -34.41 23.42 12.56
CA THR A 13 -33.06 22.88 12.66
C THR A 13 -32.38 22.97 11.30
N ASN A 14 -31.25 23.67 11.26
CA ASN A 14 -30.30 23.60 10.16
C ASN A 14 -29.71 22.18 10.10
N ASP A 15 -30.13 21.41 9.10
CA ASP A 15 -29.47 20.14 8.75
C ASP A 15 -28.05 20.43 8.26
N SER A 16 -27.11 20.20 9.18
CA SER A 16 -25.69 20.17 8.93
C SER A 16 -25.40 18.91 8.11
N ALA A 17 -24.89 19.10 6.90
CA ALA A 17 -24.40 18.03 6.03
C ALA A 17 -23.30 17.24 6.75
N ALA A 18 -23.68 16.09 7.31
CA ALA A 18 -22.75 15.09 7.81
C ALA A 18 -21.97 14.52 6.61
N ALA A 19 -20.71 14.93 6.48
CA ALA A 19 -19.77 14.33 5.54
C ALA A 19 -19.64 12.83 5.85
N SER A 20 -20.23 12.00 4.99
CA SER A 20 -20.15 10.55 5.08
C SER A 20 -18.70 10.09 4.86
N PRO A 21 -18.22 9.04 5.57
CA PRO A 21 -16.88 8.48 5.35
C PRO A 21 -16.90 7.69 4.02
N SER A 22 -16.78 8.41 2.92
CA SER A 22 -17.14 7.93 1.58
C SER A 22 -15.92 7.51 0.78
N SER A 23 -15.92 6.24 0.36
CA SER A 23 -15.18 5.63 -0.75
C SER A 23 -13.65 5.50 -0.67
N SER A 24 -12.91 6.46 -0.13
CA SER A 24 -11.44 6.49 -0.16
C SER A 24 -10.81 5.39 0.70
N SER A 25 -11.33 5.16 1.91
CA SER A 25 -10.84 4.13 2.84
C SER A 25 -11.19 2.70 2.40
N ALA A 26 -12.26 2.52 1.63
CA ALA A 26 -12.66 1.23 1.07
C ALA A 26 -11.79 0.87 -0.15
N ILE A 27 -11.52 1.83 -1.04
CA ILE A 27 -10.57 1.67 -2.16
C ILE A 27 -9.15 1.42 -1.63
N GLN A 28 -8.74 2.11 -0.55
CA GLN A 28 -7.42 1.92 0.06
C GLN A 28 -7.27 0.58 0.80
N ARG A 29 -8.33 0.04 1.41
CA ARG A 29 -8.32 -1.33 1.97
C ARG A 29 -8.31 -2.42 0.89
N ARG A 30 -8.84 -2.14 -0.30
CA ARG A 30 -8.99 -3.09 -1.42
C ARG A 30 -7.67 -3.56 -2.04
N TRP A 31 -6.58 -2.79 -1.89
CA TRP A 31 -5.23 -3.17 -2.35
C TRP A 31 -4.61 -4.34 -1.57
N ARG A 32 -5.33 -4.88 -0.58
CA ARG A 32 -4.86 -5.90 0.35
C ARG A 32 -5.44 -7.30 0.09
N ASP A 33 -6.06 -7.51 -1.07
CA ASP A 33 -6.53 -8.82 -1.51
C ASP A 33 -5.58 -9.41 -2.56
N PRO A 34 -4.50 -10.09 -2.13
CA PRO A 34 -3.64 -10.78 -3.06
C PRO A 34 -3.93 -12.27 -3.13
N VAL A 35 -3.59 -12.83 -4.29
CA VAL A 35 -3.90 -14.18 -4.80
C VAL A 35 -5.28 -14.19 -5.47
N PRO A 36 -5.40 -14.63 -6.74
CA PRO A 36 -6.70 -14.78 -7.39
C PRO A 36 -7.53 -15.70 -6.50
N THR A 37 -8.57 -15.14 -5.88
CA THR A 37 -9.43 -15.85 -4.92
C THR A 37 -9.92 -17.15 -5.54
N THR A 38 -10.15 -17.13 -6.86
CA THR A 38 -10.49 -18.26 -7.73
C THR A 38 -9.53 -19.45 -7.60
N LEU A 39 -8.22 -19.24 -7.56
CA LEU A 39 -7.23 -20.31 -7.44
C LEU A 39 -7.31 -20.99 -6.07
N LEU A 40 -7.51 -20.19 -5.02
CA LEU A 40 -7.70 -20.69 -3.65
C LEU A 40 -8.99 -21.52 -3.54
N TRP A 41 -10.08 -21.04 -4.16
CA TRP A 41 -11.37 -21.74 -4.22
C TRP A 41 -11.32 -23.07 -4.96
N VAL A 42 -10.37 -23.28 -5.87
CA VAL A 42 -10.18 -24.56 -6.58
C VAL A 42 -9.20 -25.49 -5.83
N LEU A 43 -8.13 -24.94 -5.26
CA LEU A 43 -7.09 -25.73 -4.57
C LEU A 43 -7.59 -26.33 -3.25
N ILE A 44 -8.38 -25.61 -2.46
CA ILE A 44 -8.93 -26.09 -1.19
C ILE A 44 -9.81 -27.34 -1.36
N PRO A 45 -10.84 -27.36 -2.24
CA PRO A 45 -11.66 -28.55 -2.42
C PRO A 45 -10.87 -29.70 -3.05
N LEU A 46 -9.90 -29.41 -3.93
CA LEU A 46 -9.03 -30.44 -4.50
C LEU A 46 -8.17 -31.12 -3.42
N LEU A 47 -7.63 -30.34 -2.48
CA LEU A 47 -6.91 -30.86 -1.31
C LEU A 47 -7.81 -31.72 -0.42
N LEU A 48 -9.03 -31.27 -0.13
CA LEU A 48 -9.99 -32.02 0.68
C LEU A 48 -10.41 -33.34 0.00
N ALA A 49 -10.68 -33.30 -1.31
CA ALA A 49 -10.98 -34.49 -2.10
C ALA A 49 -9.80 -35.46 -2.12
N GLY A 50 -8.58 -34.96 -2.34
CA GLY A 50 -7.36 -35.78 -2.29
C GLY A 50 -7.14 -36.46 -0.94
N LEU A 51 -7.36 -35.74 0.17
CA LEU A 51 -7.29 -36.30 1.52
C LEU A 51 -8.40 -37.36 1.75
N GLY A 52 -9.62 -37.09 1.29
CA GLY A 52 -10.74 -38.04 1.38
C GLY A 52 -10.47 -39.36 0.65
N VAL A 53 -9.97 -39.27 -0.59
CA VAL A 53 -9.56 -40.45 -1.39
C VAL A 53 -8.41 -41.18 -0.70
N SER A 54 -7.45 -40.45 -0.13
CA SER A 54 -6.31 -41.04 0.59
C SER A 54 -6.75 -41.87 1.80
N VAL A 55 -7.68 -41.34 2.61
CA VAL A 55 -8.25 -42.07 3.77
C VAL A 55 -8.99 -43.32 3.32
N PHE A 56 -9.75 -43.23 2.22
CA PHE A 56 -10.46 -44.39 1.65
C PHE A 56 -9.50 -45.47 1.15
N VAL A 57 -8.45 -45.09 0.42
CA VAL A 57 -7.41 -46.02 -0.06
C VAL A 57 -6.68 -46.68 1.12
N LEU A 58 -6.43 -45.95 2.20
CA LEU A 58 -5.85 -46.53 3.42
C LEU A 58 -6.79 -47.57 4.04
N ALA A 59 -8.09 -47.27 4.16
CA ALA A 59 -9.07 -48.17 4.76
C ALA A 59 -9.30 -49.45 3.94
N VAL A 60 -9.26 -49.36 2.61
CA VAL A 60 -9.54 -50.49 1.70
C VAL A 60 -8.27 -51.26 1.36
N VAL A 61 -7.24 -50.56 0.88
CA VAL A 61 -6.02 -51.17 0.30
C VAL A 61 -4.94 -51.41 1.37
N HIS A 62 -5.08 -50.84 2.58
CA HIS A 62 -4.09 -50.91 3.66
C HIS A 62 -2.69 -50.43 3.22
N ASN A 63 -2.62 -49.58 2.20
CA ASN A 63 -1.37 -49.09 1.64
C ASN A 63 -0.97 -47.76 2.29
N ALA A 64 -0.23 -47.87 3.40
CA ALA A 64 0.25 -46.71 4.16
C ALA A 64 1.20 -45.80 3.35
N LEU A 65 1.95 -46.35 2.38
CA LEU A 65 2.89 -45.57 1.59
C LEU A 65 2.19 -44.55 0.69
N LEU A 66 1.07 -44.94 0.07
CA LEU A 66 0.25 -44.01 -0.73
C LEU A 66 -0.36 -42.91 0.13
N PHE A 67 -0.85 -43.28 1.32
CA PHE A 67 -1.41 -42.33 2.27
C PHE A 67 -0.39 -41.27 2.70
N VAL A 68 0.82 -41.72 3.08
CA VAL A 68 1.93 -40.83 3.46
C VAL A 68 2.32 -39.92 2.29
N GLY A 69 2.42 -40.45 1.07
CA GLY A 69 2.76 -39.66 -0.12
C GLY A 69 1.78 -38.52 -0.38
N ILE A 70 0.48 -38.78 -0.28
CA ILE A 70 -0.56 -37.76 -0.48
C ILE A 70 -0.54 -36.71 0.63
N ILE A 71 -0.31 -37.11 1.89
CA ILE A 71 -0.14 -36.16 3.00
C ILE A 71 1.05 -35.23 2.76
N VAL A 72 2.20 -35.78 2.38
CA VAL A 72 3.40 -34.97 2.12
C VAL A 72 3.16 -33.99 0.98
N LEU A 73 2.54 -34.44 -0.12
CA LEU A 73 2.18 -33.55 -1.23
C LEU A 73 1.22 -32.43 -0.79
N SER A 74 0.20 -32.78 0.01
CA SER A 74 -0.75 -31.83 0.58
C SER A 74 -0.07 -30.77 1.44
N LEU A 75 0.84 -31.17 2.33
CA LEU A 75 1.62 -30.27 3.17
C LEU A 75 2.50 -29.32 2.35
N LEU A 76 3.14 -29.82 1.27
CA LEU A 76 3.93 -28.99 0.37
C LEU A 76 3.08 -27.93 -0.35
N VAL A 77 1.90 -28.31 -0.83
CA VAL A 77 0.96 -27.36 -1.47
C VAL A 77 0.49 -26.31 -0.48
N VAL A 78 0.11 -26.71 0.74
CA VAL A 78 -0.30 -25.77 1.79
C VAL A 78 0.83 -24.83 2.17
N ALA A 79 2.05 -25.33 2.35
CA ALA A 79 3.21 -24.50 2.64
C ALA A 79 3.49 -23.48 1.53
N PHE A 80 3.37 -23.89 0.26
CA PHE A 80 3.50 -23.00 -0.89
C PHE A 80 2.40 -21.91 -0.92
N LEU A 81 1.15 -22.27 -0.61
CA LEU A 81 0.05 -21.30 -0.55
C LEU A 81 0.20 -20.31 0.60
N VAL A 82 0.59 -20.79 1.78
CA VAL A 82 0.87 -19.94 2.95
C VAL A 82 2.04 -19.00 2.65
N TRP A 83 3.11 -19.49 2.02
CA TRP A 83 4.23 -18.67 1.57
C TRP A 83 3.77 -17.56 0.63
N ASN A 84 2.95 -17.89 -0.37
CA ASN A 84 2.40 -16.91 -1.30
C ASN A 84 1.47 -15.89 -0.63
N LEU A 85 0.63 -16.32 0.32
CA LEU A 85 -0.25 -15.43 1.05
C LEU A 85 0.53 -14.42 1.90
N ILE A 86 1.54 -14.89 2.63
CA ILE A 86 2.42 -14.04 3.45
C ILE A 86 3.24 -13.12 2.55
N ALA A 87 3.85 -13.68 1.50
CA ALA A 87 4.70 -12.94 0.59
C ALA A 87 3.93 -11.86 -0.16
N THR A 88 2.65 -12.07 -0.47
CA THR A 88 1.86 -11.03 -1.16
C THR A 88 1.24 -10.00 -0.21
N ARG A 89 1.11 -10.32 1.08
CA ARG A 89 0.88 -9.27 2.09
C ARG A 89 2.05 -8.30 2.20
N SER A 90 3.26 -8.78 1.96
CA SER A 90 4.41 -7.91 1.77
C SER A 90 4.41 -7.39 0.34
N ASN A 91 4.55 -6.09 0.12
CA ASN A 91 4.72 -5.54 -1.24
C ASN A 91 6.03 -5.98 -1.92
N ARG A 92 6.79 -6.91 -1.31
CA ARG A 92 8.09 -7.42 -1.75
C ARG A 92 8.05 -8.00 -3.16
N GLY A 93 6.98 -8.71 -3.53
CA GLY A 93 6.83 -9.23 -4.89
C GLY A 93 6.79 -8.12 -5.95
N LEU A 94 6.08 -7.02 -5.66
CA LEU A 94 5.99 -5.85 -6.52
C LEU A 94 7.31 -5.07 -6.58
N TYR A 95 8.02 -4.93 -5.46
CA TYR A 95 9.36 -4.35 -5.43
C TYR A 95 10.32 -5.12 -6.36
N ILE A 96 10.38 -6.44 -6.21
CA ILE A 96 11.25 -7.30 -7.04
C ILE A 96 10.87 -7.22 -8.52
N PHE A 97 9.56 -7.23 -8.83
CA PHE A 97 9.08 -7.09 -10.20
C PHE A 97 9.52 -5.76 -10.82
N LEU A 98 9.31 -4.65 -10.11
CA LEU A 98 9.64 -3.32 -10.60
C LEU A 98 11.15 -3.11 -10.78
N ASP A 99 11.96 -3.67 -9.88
CA ASP A 99 13.43 -3.60 -9.96
C ASP A 99 13.99 -4.40 -11.13
N ARG A 100 13.35 -5.51 -11.50
CA ARG A 100 13.79 -6.39 -12.60
C ARG A 100 13.28 -5.94 -13.96
N ALA A 101 12.16 -5.24 -14.02
CA ALA A 101 11.63 -4.73 -15.27
C ALA A 101 12.65 -3.75 -15.90
N PRO A 102 12.88 -3.77 -17.22
CA PRO A 102 13.79 -2.83 -17.86
C PRO A 102 13.16 -1.43 -17.99
N ASP A 103 13.98 -0.38 -17.93
CA ASP A 103 13.53 0.97 -18.26
C ASP A 103 13.13 1.07 -19.73
N SER A 104 11.93 1.58 -19.96
CA SER A 104 11.31 1.73 -21.27
C SER A 104 11.78 3.03 -21.93
N ASP A 105 12.05 2.98 -23.24
CA ASP A 105 12.35 4.19 -24.00
C ASP A 105 11.07 4.86 -24.50
N LEU A 106 10.72 5.97 -23.88
CA LEU A 106 9.53 6.78 -24.17
C LEU A 106 9.43 7.24 -25.64
N ARG A 107 10.56 7.38 -26.32
CA ARG A 107 10.62 7.81 -27.72
C ARG A 107 10.10 6.72 -28.67
N THR A 108 10.35 5.46 -28.31
CA THR A 108 9.98 4.28 -29.12
C THR A 108 8.66 3.66 -28.69
N ALA A 109 8.25 3.87 -27.43
CA ALA A 109 7.05 3.26 -26.87
C ALA A 109 5.76 3.71 -27.57
N THR A 110 4.84 2.78 -27.79
CA THR A 110 3.54 3.07 -28.43
C THR A 110 2.50 3.54 -27.41
N ASP A 111 1.43 4.18 -27.90
CA ASP A 111 0.26 4.47 -27.06
C ASP A 111 -0.35 3.15 -26.52
N GLY A 112 -0.78 3.15 -25.26
CA GLY A 112 -1.32 1.97 -24.58
C GLY A 112 -0.27 0.97 -24.07
N GLN A 113 1.02 1.16 -24.34
CA GLN A 113 2.07 0.26 -23.86
C GLN A 113 2.35 0.46 -22.37
N ILE A 114 2.56 -0.63 -21.62
CA ILE A 114 3.08 -0.55 -20.25
C ILE A 114 4.56 -0.15 -20.29
N VAL A 115 4.88 0.95 -19.62
CA VAL A 115 6.22 1.52 -19.56
C VAL A 115 6.69 1.64 -18.12
N LYS A 116 7.97 1.40 -17.90
CA LYS A 116 8.69 1.72 -16.66
C LYS A 116 9.67 2.85 -16.94
N ILE A 117 9.62 3.91 -16.13
CA ILE A 117 10.59 5.00 -16.21
C ILE A 117 11.17 5.30 -14.83
N THR A 118 12.45 5.69 -14.82
CA THR A 118 13.16 6.10 -13.62
C THR A 118 13.75 7.48 -13.87
N GLY A 119 13.56 8.40 -12.92
CA GLY A 119 13.92 9.79 -13.13
C GLY A 119 13.72 10.65 -11.92
N VAL A 120 13.81 11.97 -12.11
CA VAL A 120 13.63 12.94 -11.03
C VAL A 120 12.20 13.45 -11.02
N ALA A 121 11.56 13.43 -9.85
CA ALA A 121 10.21 13.94 -9.64
C ALA A 121 10.18 15.47 -9.57
N SER A 122 9.22 16.10 -10.25
CA SER A 122 8.89 17.52 -10.13
C SER A 122 7.40 17.71 -9.91
N CYS A 123 7.02 18.62 -9.03
CA CYS A 123 5.61 18.88 -8.73
C CYS A 123 4.85 19.35 -10.00
N GLY A 124 3.59 18.94 -10.10
CA GLY A 124 2.66 19.51 -11.06
C GLY A 124 2.04 20.80 -10.53
N ASP A 125 0.79 21.04 -10.89
CA ASP A 125 0.03 22.23 -10.47
C ASP A 125 -0.26 22.24 -8.97
N ILE A 126 -0.36 21.05 -8.37
CA ILE A 126 -0.64 20.85 -6.94
C ILE A 126 0.59 20.23 -6.29
N SER A 127 1.07 20.86 -5.22
CA SER A 127 2.12 20.30 -4.36
C SER A 127 1.53 19.87 -3.02
N LEU A 128 1.91 18.68 -2.55
CA LEU A 128 1.49 18.18 -1.24
C LEU A 128 2.43 18.65 -0.13
N VAL A 129 1.91 18.59 1.09
CA VAL A 129 2.64 18.81 2.33
C VAL A 129 2.47 17.58 3.20
N SER A 130 3.54 17.07 3.80
CA SER A 130 3.44 15.93 4.71
C SER A 130 2.59 16.28 5.94
N SER A 131 1.93 15.27 6.51
CA SER A 131 0.90 15.47 7.53
C SER A 131 1.53 15.89 8.86
N TYR A 132 2.61 15.23 9.27
CA TYR A 132 3.26 15.43 10.57
C TYR A 132 4.49 16.33 10.50
N GLU A 133 5.52 15.99 9.71
CA GLU A 133 6.76 16.78 9.57
C GLU A 133 6.56 18.11 8.82
N LYS A 134 5.42 18.28 8.13
CA LYS A 134 5.11 19.45 7.30
C LYS A 134 6.12 19.68 6.17
N VAL A 135 6.67 18.62 5.58
CA VAL A 135 7.56 18.73 4.42
C VAL A 135 6.76 19.18 3.20
N ALA A 136 7.03 20.39 2.73
CA ALA A 136 6.40 20.97 1.54
C ALA A 136 7.03 20.48 0.23
N ARG A 137 6.31 20.70 -0.88
CA ARG A 137 6.71 20.32 -2.25
C ARG A 137 6.87 18.80 -2.42
N CYS A 138 5.91 18.04 -1.89
CA CYS A 138 5.85 16.60 -2.07
C CYS A 138 4.93 16.22 -3.23
N VAL A 139 5.26 15.14 -3.95
CA VAL A 139 4.41 14.52 -4.97
C VAL A 139 3.58 13.37 -4.39
N TYR A 140 4.05 12.80 -3.28
CA TYR A 140 3.38 11.74 -2.52
C TYR A 140 3.60 11.94 -1.02
N THR A 141 2.58 11.66 -0.23
CA THR A 141 2.64 11.64 1.23
C THR A 141 1.83 10.45 1.79
N SER A 142 2.33 9.85 2.85
CA SER A 142 1.69 8.77 3.59
C SER A 142 1.91 8.95 5.08
N THR A 143 0.87 8.81 5.88
CA THR A 143 0.93 8.88 7.33
C THR A 143 0.13 7.72 7.90
N LEU A 144 0.79 6.91 8.74
CA LEU A 144 0.23 5.72 9.34
C LEU A 144 0.32 5.84 10.85
N LEU A 145 -0.81 5.69 11.54
CA LEU A 145 -0.85 5.60 12.99
C LEU A 145 -1.18 4.16 13.37
N TYR A 146 -0.31 3.58 14.18
CA TYR A 146 -0.51 2.28 14.78
C TYR A 146 -0.78 2.41 16.27
N THR A 147 -1.71 1.61 16.75
CA THR A 147 -2.04 1.44 18.17
C THR A 147 -1.64 0.04 18.62
N CYS A 148 -1.20 -0.11 19.86
CA CYS A 148 -0.92 -1.43 20.42
C CYS A 148 -2.23 -2.07 20.93
N THR A 149 -2.53 -3.31 20.53
CA THR A 149 -3.72 -4.05 21.00
C THR A 149 -3.45 -5.06 22.12
N GLY A 150 -2.23 -5.11 22.64
CA GLY A 150 -1.81 -6.10 23.62
C GLY A 150 -1.36 -5.50 24.94
N TRP A 151 -2.27 -4.92 25.73
CA TRP A 151 -2.01 -4.62 27.13
C TRP A 151 -3.02 -5.35 28.02
N THR A 152 -2.82 -6.64 28.26
CA THR A 152 -3.52 -7.34 29.34
C THR A 152 -2.80 -7.03 30.64
N SER A 153 -3.45 -6.32 31.55
CA SER A 153 -2.93 -5.92 32.85
C SER A 153 -2.73 -7.12 33.80
N MET A 154 -1.71 -7.93 33.58
CA MET A 154 -1.07 -8.76 34.61
C MET A 154 0.27 -9.28 34.06
N LEU A 155 1.34 -9.15 34.85
CA LEU A 155 2.74 -9.56 34.57
C LEU A 155 3.62 -8.51 33.89
N SER A 156 3.93 -7.46 34.65
CA SER A 156 4.99 -6.47 34.45
C SER A 156 6.44 -7.02 34.49
N TYR A 157 6.66 -8.29 34.12
CA TYR A 157 7.99 -8.91 34.23
C TYR A 157 8.45 -9.72 33.01
N PHE A 158 7.66 -9.83 31.94
CA PHE A 158 8.05 -10.56 30.72
C PHE A 158 8.09 -9.65 29.47
N SER A 159 9.11 -8.80 29.46
CA SER A 159 9.93 -8.37 28.31
C SER A 159 9.33 -8.49 26.90
N ASP A 160 8.98 -7.33 26.33
CA ASP A 160 9.25 -6.83 24.95
C ASP A 160 8.81 -7.64 23.71
N ARG A 161 8.31 -8.87 23.86
CA ARG A 161 8.20 -9.84 22.75
C ARG A 161 6.82 -10.01 22.12
N TYR A 162 5.79 -9.31 22.61
CA TYR A 162 4.41 -9.48 22.14
C TYR A 162 3.65 -8.17 21.88
N ILE A 163 4.36 -7.09 21.52
CA ILE A 163 3.71 -5.85 21.09
C ILE A 163 3.11 -6.07 19.70
N ARG A 164 1.78 -6.20 19.62
CA ARG A 164 1.05 -6.30 18.36
C ARG A 164 0.51 -4.92 17.97
N TRP A 165 1.07 -4.38 16.90
CA TRP A 165 0.63 -3.13 16.30
C TRP A 165 -0.57 -3.35 15.37
N GLU A 166 -1.61 -2.57 15.55
CA GLU A 166 -2.77 -2.51 14.67
C GLU A 166 -2.84 -1.14 14.02
N LEU A 167 -3.13 -1.10 12.72
CA LEU A 167 -3.25 0.15 11.98
C LEU A 167 -4.57 0.84 12.35
N ALA A 168 -4.48 1.93 13.11
CA ALA A 168 -5.64 2.70 13.57
C ALA A 168 -6.02 3.82 12.59
N HIS A 169 -5.03 4.45 11.96
CA HIS A 169 -5.26 5.51 10.98
C HIS A 169 -4.31 5.39 9.80
N LEU A 170 -4.83 5.66 8.60
CA LEU A 170 -4.07 5.67 7.35
C LEU A 170 -4.50 6.87 6.52
N GLU A 171 -3.56 7.76 6.26
CA GLU A 171 -3.72 8.90 5.36
C GLU A 171 -2.70 8.73 4.23
N ARG A 172 -3.15 8.59 2.98
CA ARG A 172 -2.25 8.52 1.80
C ARG A 172 -2.78 9.45 0.73
N GLN A 173 -1.91 10.33 0.24
CA GLN A 173 -2.23 11.31 -0.79
C GLN A 173 -1.15 11.32 -1.87
N ALA A 174 -1.59 11.48 -3.10
CA ALA A 174 -0.72 11.63 -4.27
C ALA A 174 -1.26 12.77 -5.11
N ALA A 175 -0.35 13.53 -5.70
CA ALA A 175 -0.69 14.57 -6.68
C ALA A 175 -0.30 14.11 -8.09
N ASP A 176 -0.80 14.80 -9.10
CA ASP A 176 -0.23 14.67 -10.44
C ASP A 176 1.14 15.36 -10.45
N PHE A 177 2.15 14.69 -11.00
CA PHE A 177 3.53 15.17 -10.99
C PHE A 177 4.24 14.81 -12.28
N TYR A 178 5.38 15.45 -12.53
CA TYR A 178 6.21 15.15 -13.68
C TYR A 178 7.41 14.31 -13.28
N ILE A 179 7.81 13.38 -14.14
CA ILE A 179 9.10 12.69 -14.06
C ILE A 179 9.94 13.14 -15.25
N THR A 180 11.17 13.53 -14.97
CA THR A 180 12.19 13.71 -16.01
C THR A 180 13.00 12.42 -16.09
N ASP A 181 12.79 11.65 -17.17
CA ASP A 181 13.44 10.36 -17.38
C ASP A 181 14.97 10.51 -17.42
N ALA A 182 15.67 9.73 -16.61
CA ALA A 182 17.13 9.77 -16.53
C ALA A 182 17.81 9.31 -17.82
N LYS A 183 17.15 8.45 -18.61
CA LYS A 183 17.71 7.89 -19.84
C LYS A 183 17.51 8.81 -21.05
N SER A 184 16.28 9.28 -21.28
CA SER A 184 15.95 10.08 -22.46
C SER A 184 15.97 11.59 -22.21
N GLY A 185 15.95 12.04 -20.95
CA GLY A 185 15.75 13.45 -20.58
C GLY A 185 14.32 13.95 -20.83
N THR A 186 13.40 13.08 -21.28
CA THR A 186 12.03 13.45 -21.60
C THR A 186 11.23 13.67 -20.32
N ARG A 187 10.55 14.80 -20.22
CA ARG A 187 9.61 15.08 -19.13
C ARG A 187 8.23 14.51 -19.47
N VAL A 188 7.70 13.67 -18.60
CA VAL A 188 6.39 13.02 -18.76
C VAL A 188 5.52 13.28 -17.55
N LEU A 189 4.22 13.50 -17.78
CA LEU A 189 3.24 13.68 -16.73
C LEU A 189 2.82 12.31 -16.16
N VAL A 190 2.80 12.17 -14.86
CA VAL A 190 2.29 10.99 -14.16
C VAL A 190 0.96 11.35 -13.53
N LYS A 191 -0.10 10.67 -13.97
CA LYS A 191 -1.45 10.80 -13.42
C LYS A 191 -1.61 9.90 -12.21
N ALA A 192 -1.14 10.38 -11.06
CA ALA A 192 -1.23 9.70 -9.77
C ALA A 192 -2.19 10.41 -8.79
N GLY A 193 -2.72 11.58 -9.17
CA GLY A 193 -3.60 12.39 -8.35
C GLY A 193 -4.98 11.78 -8.07
N ASN A 194 -5.83 12.58 -7.43
CA ASN A 194 -7.14 12.15 -6.93
C ASN A 194 -7.96 11.44 -8.04
N ASN A 195 -8.50 10.25 -7.71
CA ASN A 195 -9.19 9.30 -8.60
C ASN A 195 -8.31 8.38 -9.47
N SER A 196 -6.98 8.40 -9.32
CA SER A 196 -6.08 7.46 -10.01
C SER A 196 -5.80 6.23 -9.16
N LYS A 197 -5.83 5.03 -9.77
CA LYS A 197 -5.40 3.78 -9.12
C LYS A 197 -3.88 3.72 -9.05
N MET A 198 -3.33 3.68 -7.84
CA MET A 198 -1.89 3.67 -7.63
C MET A 198 -1.48 2.81 -6.43
N VAL A 199 -0.38 2.08 -6.58
CA VAL A 199 0.27 1.30 -5.53
C VAL A 199 1.61 1.95 -5.19
N PRO A 200 1.71 2.60 -4.01
CA PRO A 200 2.96 3.19 -3.56
C PRO A 200 3.84 2.10 -2.93
N LEU A 201 5.05 2.01 -3.46
CA LEU A 201 6.19 1.21 -2.99
C LEU A 201 7.21 2.17 -2.38
N ILE A 202 6.79 2.84 -1.31
CA ILE A 202 7.57 3.86 -0.61
C ILE A 202 7.72 3.38 0.84
N GLU A 203 8.94 3.43 1.36
CA GLU A 203 9.22 3.06 2.75
C GLU A 203 8.83 4.22 3.68
N GLU A 204 8.00 3.91 4.67
CA GLU A 204 7.59 4.87 5.69
C GLU A 204 8.56 4.86 6.88
N SER A 205 8.97 6.06 7.30
CA SER A 205 9.90 6.27 8.41
C SER A 205 9.15 6.36 9.73
N VAL A 206 9.68 5.72 10.78
CA VAL A 206 9.11 5.82 12.13
C VAL A 206 9.51 7.16 12.74
N LEU A 207 8.56 8.07 12.87
CA LEU A 207 8.79 9.40 13.41
C LEU A 207 8.60 9.45 14.91
N VAL A 208 7.55 8.80 15.40
CA VAL A 208 7.22 8.76 16.82
C VAL A 208 6.91 7.33 17.21
N SER A 209 7.55 6.87 18.27
CA SER A 209 7.19 5.62 18.94
C SER A 209 7.13 5.92 20.44
N THR A 210 5.94 5.88 21.02
CA THR A 210 5.82 5.95 22.48
C THR A 210 6.23 4.59 23.05
N ARG A 211 7.14 4.62 24.02
CA ARG A 211 7.54 3.45 24.81
C ARG A 211 6.97 3.60 26.21
N ASP A 212 6.87 2.49 26.93
CA ASP A 212 6.28 2.41 28.27
C ASP A 212 6.79 3.44 29.29
N ASN A 213 8.04 3.86 29.15
CA ASN A 213 8.67 4.84 30.06
C ASN A 213 8.37 6.30 29.69
N ASN A 214 7.83 6.58 28.50
CA ASN A 214 7.47 7.93 28.05
C ASN A 214 5.94 8.03 28.00
N ARG A 215 5.33 8.19 29.18
CA ARG A 215 3.88 8.43 29.32
C ARG A 215 3.42 9.79 28.80
N GLU A 216 4.36 10.69 28.55
CA GLU A 216 4.08 12.03 28.04
C GLU A 216 4.15 12.04 26.51
N ILE A 217 2.97 12.09 25.88
CA ILE A 217 2.83 12.29 24.45
C ILE A 217 3.25 13.73 24.12
N SER A 218 4.06 13.90 23.08
CA SER A 218 4.49 15.23 22.66
C SER A 218 3.27 16.12 22.32
N LEU A 219 3.35 17.41 22.69
CA LEU A 219 2.26 18.36 22.40
C LEU A 219 1.96 18.43 20.89
N THR A 220 2.96 18.22 20.05
CA THR A 220 2.81 18.16 18.58
C THR A 220 2.00 16.94 18.13
N LEU A 221 2.24 15.77 18.72
CA LEU A 221 1.47 14.56 18.43
C LEU A 221 0.04 14.69 18.96
N LYS A 222 -0.15 15.20 20.17
CA LYS A 222 -1.49 15.42 20.73
C LYS A 222 -2.32 16.35 19.84
N LYS A 223 -1.76 17.50 19.44
CA LYS A 223 -2.42 18.43 18.52
C LYS A 223 -2.78 17.77 17.18
N TRP A 224 -1.87 16.98 16.61
CA TRP A 224 -2.11 16.27 15.35
C TRP A 224 -3.25 15.22 15.45
N LEU A 225 -3.34 14.52 16.58
CA LEU A 225 -4.42 13.57 16.88
C LEU A 225 -5.76 14.29 17.08
N ASP A 226 -5.76 15.38 17.85
CA ASP A 226 -6.95 16.21 18.11
C ASP A 226 -7.52 16.79 16.80
N GLU A 227 -6.68 17.26 15.88
CA GLU A 227 -7.07 17.75 14.55
C GLU A 227 -7.78 16.68 13.69
N ARG A 228 -7.57 15.39 13.98
CA ARG A 228 -8.12 14.24 13.23
C ARG A 228 -9.18 13.47 14.02
N TYR A 229 -9.58 13.98 15.19
CA TYR A 229 -10.54 13.33 16.08
C TYR A 229 -10.14 11.89 16.45
N LEU A 230 -8.84 11.63 16.59
CA LEU A 230 -8.31 10.31 16.94
C LEU A 230 -8.16 10.19 18.46
N SER A 231 -8.63 9.07 19.02
CA SER A 231 -8.52 8.82 20.46
C SER A 231 -7.08 8.51 20.88
N VAL A 232 -6.73 8.97 22.08
CA VAL A 232 -5.45 8.75 22.76
C VAL A 232 -5.51 7.59 23.76
N ASP A 233 -6.62 6.84 23.80
CA ASP A 233 -6.85 5.79 24.80
C ASP A 233 -5.77 4.68 24.78
N SER A 234 -5.08 4.49 23.64
CA SER A 234 -3.90 3.64 23.57
C SER A 234 -2.64 4.42 23.95
N HIS A 235 -2.09 4.16 25.14
CA HIS A 235 -0.84 4.77 25.61
C HIS A 235 0.40 4.43 24.76
N LEU A 236 0.32 3.38 23.93
CA LEU A 236 1.36 2.99 22.98
C LEU A 236 0.92 3.28 21.53
N LEU A 237 1.50 4.34 20.98
CA LEU A 237 1.29 4.84 19.63
C LEU A 237 2.59 4.78 18.85
N ARG A 238 2.48 4.41 17.57
CA ARG A 238 3.57 4.50 16.61
C ARG A 238 3.07 5.25 15.38
N LEU A 239 3.69 6.39 15.11
CA LEU A 239 3.43 7.22 13.95
C LEU A 239 4.55 7.02 12.93
N GLU A 240 4.16 6.61 11.73
CA GLU A 240 5.06 6.48 10.59
C GLU A 240 4.64 7.46 9.50
N GLU A 241 5.62 8.05 8.84
CA GLU A 241 5.39 8.95 7.71
C GLU A 241 6.35 8.63 6.57
N GLY A 242 5.82 8.61 5.35
CA GLY A 242 6.57 8.51 4.11
C GLY A 242 6.22 9.69 3.22
N HIS A 243 7.21 10.21 2.50
CA HIS A 243 6.97 11.28 1.53
C HIS A 243 7.99 11.21 0.39
N VAL A 244 7.58 11.69 -0.79
CA VAL A 244 8.49 11.92 -1.91
C VAL A 244 8.50 13.41 -2.20
N LYS A 245 9.60 14.06 -1.87
CA LYS A 245 9.85 15.46 -2.18
C LYS A 245 10.25 15.63 -3.65
N GLU A 246 9.88 16.76 -4.23
CA GLU A 246 10.43 17.20 -5.50
C GLU A 246 11.97 17.20 -5.50
N GLY A 247 12.56 16.81 -6.63
CA GLY A 247 14.00 16.63 -6.77
C GLY A 247 14.49 15.24 -6.37
N ARG A 248 13.64 14.39 -5.79
CA ARG A 248 13.98 13.00 -5.47
C ARG A 248 13.88 12.09 -6.70
N GLY A 249 14.75 11.08 -6.72
CA GLY A 249 14.69 9.99 -7.70
C GLY A 249 13.48 9.10 -7.44
N ILE A 250 12.72 8.80 -8.49
CA ILE A 250 11.52 7.98 -8.43
C ILE A 250 11.41 7.08 -9.65
N THR A 251 10.82 5.91 -9.46
CA THR A 251 10.49 4.98 -10.54
C THR A 251 8.97 4.86 -10.62
N ALA A 252 8.42 5.09 -11.81
CA ALA A 252 6.99 4.90 -12.08
C ALA A 252 6.80 3.86 -13.17
N MET A 253 5.81 2.99 -12.98
CA MET A 253 5.39 2.03 -14.00
C MET A 253 3.88 2.11 -14.21
N GLY A 254 3.46 2.21 -15.46
CA GLY A 254 2.07 2.36 -15.83
C GLY A 254 1.89 2.36 -17.34
N MET A 255 0.67 2.65 -17.80
CA MET A 255 0.36 2.68 -19.22
C MET A 255 0.71 4.05 -19.81
N LEU A 256 1.41 4.05 -20.94
CA LEU A 256 1.69 5.26 -21.69
C LEU A 256 0.44 5.71 -22.44
N SER A 257 0.11 6.98 -22.29
CA SER A 257 -1.00 7.66 -22.96
C SER A 257 -0.43 8.84 -23.77
N LYS A 258 -0.57 8.78 -25.09
CA LYS A 258 -0.16 9.81 -26.06
C LYS A 258 -1.41 10.44 -26.69
N LYS A 259 -2.21 11.14 -25.87
CA LYS A 259 -3.44 11.79 -26.34
C LYS A 259 -3.18 13.27 -26.63
N ASN A 260 -3.58 13.73 -27.81
CA ASN A 260 -3.54 15.15 -28.22
C ASN A 260 -2.15 15.81 -28.06
N GLY A 261 -1.07 15.07 -28.29
CA GLY A 261 0.31 15.58 -28.14
C GLY A 261 0.83 15.61 -26.70
N THR A 262 0.00 15.28 -25.70
CA THR A 262 0.43 15.15 -24.31
C THR A 262 0.85 13.71 -24.02
N VAL A 263 2.08 13.53 -23.55
CA VAL A 263 2.61 12.25 -23.09
C VAL A 263 2.40 12.14 -21.59
N ALA A 264 1.61 11.16 -21.17
CA ALA A 264 1.33 10.89 -19.75
C ALA A 264 1.42 9.41 -19.44
N ILE A 265 1.80 9.07 -18.21
CA ILE A 265 1.68 7.73 -17.64
C ILE A 265 0.42 7.71 -16.78
N VAL A 266 -0.47 6.80 -17.10
CA VAL A 266 -1.78 6.64 -16.46
C VAL A 266 -1.91 5.23 -15.89
N PRO A 267 -2.84 5.00 -14.93
CA PRO A 267 -3.19 3.64 -14.53
C PRO A 267 -3.65 2.82 -15.74
N PRO A 268 -3.27 1.54 -15.83
CA PRO A 268 -3.64 0.68 -16.95
C PRO A 268 -5.16 0.47 -16.99
N SER A 269 -5.73 0.39 -18.20
CA SER A 269 -7.18 0.11 -18.36
C SER A 269 -7.52 -1.36 -18.17
N GLU A 270 -6.59 -2.25 -18.47
CA GLU A 270 -6.69 -3.69 -18.27
C GLU A 270 -5.59 -4.16 -17.31
N PRO A 271 -5.88 -5.11 -16.40
CA PRO A 271 -4.87 -5.65 -15.50
C PRO A 271 -3.78 -6.36 -16.31
N PHE A 272 -2.53 -6.11 -15.95
CA PHE A 272 -1.40 -6.85 -16.51
C PHE A 272 -0.78 -7.75 -15.43
N SER A 273 -0.26 -8.91 -15.85
CA SER A 273 0.32 -9.88 -14.92
C SER A 273 1.81 -9.65 -14.71
N THR A 274 2.29 -9.79 -13.48
CA THR A 274 3.74 -9.82 -13.18
C THR A 274 4.45 -11.07 -13.71
N GLY A 275 3.70 -12.07 -14.17
CA GLY A 275 4.21 -13.37 -14.58
C GLY A 275 4.66 -14.24 -13.39
N CYS A 276 5.05 -15.49 -13.67
CA CYS A 276 5.53 -16.40 -12.63
C CYS A 276 7.01 -16.15 -12.31
N PHE A 277 7.31 -15.70 -11.09
CA PHE A 277 8.68 -15.61 -10.59
C PHE A 277 9.14 -16.96 -10.00
N ARG A 278 9.58 -17.88 -10.86
CA ARG A 278 10.05 -19.23 -10.46
C ARG A 278 11.11 -19.21 -9.35
N GLN A 279 11.99 -18.21 -9.35
CA GLN A 279 13.08 -18.08 -8.36
C GLN A 279 12.60 -17.81 -6.92
N TYR A 280 11.41 -17.22 -6.74
CA TYR A 280 10.87 -16.86 -5.42
C TYR A 280 9.63 -17.64 -5.03
N PHE A 281 9.22 -18.61 -5.86
CA PHE A 281 7.99 -19.39 -5.68
C PHE A 281 6.75 -18.49 -5.51
N LEU A 282 6.73 -17.36 -6.23
CA LEU A 282 5.61 -16.41 -6.20
C LEU A 282 4.68 -16.64 -7.38
N LEU A 283 3.38 -16.71 -7.08
CA LEU A 283 2.30 -16.69 -8.04
C LEU A 283 2.23 -15.33 -8.75
N PRO A 284 1.73 -15.31 -10.00
CA PRO A 284 1.54 -14.06 -10.72
C PRO A 284 0.54 -13.16 -9.97
N ILE A 285 0.86 -11.87 -9.92
CA ILE A 285 0.02 -10.81 -9.36
C ILE A 285 -0.55 -10.04 -10.53
N GLU A 286 -1.86 -9.82 -10.53
CA GLU A 286 -2.52 -8.93 -11.48
C GLU A 286 -2.44 -7.49 -10.96
N ILE A 287 -1.94 -6.59 -11.78
CA ILE A 287 -1.77 -5.17 -11.45
C ILE A 287 -2.67 -4.35 -12.37
N ASP A 288 -3.61 -3.63 -11.77
CA ASP A 288 -4.52 -2.70 -12.45
C ASP A 288 -4.26 -1.22 -12.05
N ALA A 289 -3.05 -0.95 -11.56
CA ALA A 289 -2.66 0.33 -10.96
C ALA A 289 -1.31 0.84 -11.47
N LEU A 290 -1.08 2.13 -11.29
CA LEU A 290 0.24 2.73 -11.44
C LEU A 290 1.14 2.29 -10.26
N LEU A 291 2.34 1.78 -10.53
CA LEU A 291 3.31 1.48 -9.49
C LEU A 291 4.24 2.67 -9.30
N LEU A 292 4.45 3.06 -8.04
CA LEU A 292 5.33 4.18 -7.71
C LEU A 292 6.35 3.77 -6.66
N LYS A 293 7.64 3.78 -6.99
CA LYS A 293 8.72 3.44 -6.07
C LYS A 293 9.67 4.61 -5.88
N SER A 294 9.97 4.95 -4.62
CA SER A 294 11.05 5.92 -4.32
C SER A 294 12.41 5.28 -4.56
N SER A 295 13.34 6.01 -5.18
CA SER A 295 14.73 5.58 -5.29
C SER A 295 15.50 5.97 -4.04
N ASP A 296 16.34 5.07 -3.54
CA ASP A 296 17.30 5.40 -2.47
C ASP A 296 18.35 6.40 -3.00
N GLU A 297 18.87 7.24 -2.10
CA GLU A 297 19.93 8.23 -2.40
C GLU A 297 21.16 7.60 -3.07
N ASN A 298 21.45 6.33 -2.76
CA ASN A 298 22.61 5.61 -3.30
C ASN A 298 22.36 4.98 -4.69
N GLY A 299 21.12 4.89 -5.14
CA GLY A 299 20.74 4.27 -6.42
C GLY A 299 20.64 5.25 -7.59
N PHE A 300 20.51 6.55 -7.30
CA PHE A 300 20.47 7.58 -8.34
C PHE A 300 21.90 8.06 -8.65
N MET A 301 22.59 7.35 -9.53
CA MET A 301 23.79 7.87 -10.18
C MET A 301 23.33 8.57 -11.47
N PRO A 302 23.21 9.92 -11.50
CA PRO A 302 23.01 10.63 -12.76
C PRO A 302 24.17 10.24 -13.67
N GLY A 303 23.83 9.76 -14.87
CA GLY A 303 24.75 9.08 -15.76
C GLY A 303 26.10 9.78 -15.83
N ARG A 304 27.18 9.00 -15.64
CA ARG A 304 28.49 9.35 -16.20
C ARG A 304 28.30 9.53 -17.70
N VAL A 305 28.17 10.77 -18.13
CA VAL A 305 28.60 11.16 -19.45
C VAL A 305 30.12 11.05 -19.41
N GLY A 306 30.68 10.14 -20.19
CA GLY A 306 32.12 10.02 -20.38
C GLY A 306 32.39 9.26 -21.67
N PRO A 307 33.54 9.54 -22.28
CA PRO A 307 33.72 10.57 -23.31
C PRO A 307 33.24 10.17 -24.71
#